data_AF-A0A7L0F5V5-F1
#
_entry.id   AF-A0A7L0F5V5-F1
#
_cell.length_a   1.000
_cell.length_b   1.000
_cell.length_c   1.000
_cell.angle_alpha   90.00
_cell.angle_beta   90.00
_cell.angle_gamma   90.00
#
_symmetry.space_group_name_H-M   'P 1'
#
loop_
_entity.id
_entity.type
_entity.pdbx_description
1 polymer ?
#
loop_
_entity_poly.entity_id
_entity_poly.type
_entity_poly.pdbx_seq_one_letter_code
_entity_poly.pdbx_strand_id
1 'polypeptide(L)'
;SVCAETYNPDEEEDDAESRIIHPKTDDQRNRLQEACKDILLFKNLDPEQMSQVLDAMFEKLVEGGEHVIDQGDDGDNFYVIDRGTYDIYVKCDGVGRCVGTYDNRGSFGELALMYNTPRAATIIATSPGAIWGLDRVTFRRIIVKNNAKKRRMYENFIESLPFLKSLEVSERLKVVDVIGTKVYKDGEQIIAQGDLADSFFIVESGEVRIIMTRKGKQDVEENGAVEIARCSRGQYFGELALVTNKPRAASAFALGTVKCLVMDVQAFERLLGPCMEILKRNIANYEEQLVALFGTNMDIADPSA
;
A
#
# COMPACT_ATOMS: atom_id res chain seq x y z
N SER A 1 20.34 21.94 13.00
CA SER A 1 19.94 21.20 14.20
C SER A 1 18.43 21.28 14.25
N VAL A 2 17.74 20.20 13.86
CA VAL A 2 16.27 20.17 13.84
C VAL A 2 15.87 19.45 15.11
N CYS A 3 15.52 20.22 16.15
CA CYS A 3 14.97 19.67 17.38
C CYS A 3 13.55 19.17 17.08
N ALA A 4 13.39 17.85 17.05
CA ALA A 4 12.09 17.21 17.03
C ALA A 4 11.49 17.21 18.44
N GLU A 5 10.20 17.50 18.56
CA GLU A 5 9.43 17.06 19.72
C GLU A 5 9.50 15.54 19.79
N THR A 6 9.93 15.03 20.94
CA THR A 6 10.17 13.60 21.16
C THR A 6 8.85 12.97 21.58
N TYR A 7 8.09 12.44 20.63
CA TYR A 7 6.88 11.66 20.97
C TYR A 7 7.32 10.28 21.46
N ASN A 8 7.18 10.03 22.75
CA ASN A 8 7.43 8.73 23.36
C ASN A 8 6.14 7.88 23.27
N PRO A 9 6.11 6.81 22.46
CA PRO A 9 4.90 5.98 22.32
C PRO A 9 4.53 5.21 23.60
N ASP A 10 5.44 5.14 24.59
CA ASP A 10 5.20 4.56 25.91
C ASP A 10 4.85 5.63 26.97
N GLU A 11 4.88 6.93 26.63
CA GLU A 11 4.33 7.99 27.50
C GLU A 11 2.80 8.03 27.34
N GLU A 12 2.11 7.80 28.46
CA GLU A 12 0.69 8.15 28.62
C GLU A 12 0.59 9.68 28.70
N GLU A 13 0.76 10.38 27.57
CA GLU A 13 0.35 11.78 27.49
C GLU A 13 -1.15 11.84 27.81
N ASP A 14 -1.51 12.64 28.82
CA ASP A 14 -2.87 12.83 29.30
C ASP A 14 -3.84 12.97 28.11
N ASP A 15 -4.81 12.06 27.99
CA ASP A 15 -5.91 12.07 26.99
C ASP A 15 -6.82 13.33 27.11
N ALA A 16 -6.42 14.31 27.93
CA ALA A 16 -7.09 15.58 28.20
C ALA A 16 -6.77 16.68 27.17
N GLU A 17 -5.91 16.45 26.16
CA GLU A 17 -5.74 17.39 25.06
C GLU A 17 -7.00 17.47 24.19
N SER A 18 -7.54 18.68 24.04
CA SER A 18 -8.81 19.00 23.39
C SER A 18 -9.01 18.21 22.09
N ARG A 19 -10.06 17.38 22.05
CA ARG A 19 -10.50 16.72 20.82
C ARG A 19 -10.73 17.79 19.75
N ILE A 20 -9.95 17.74 18.67
CA ILE A 20 -10.14 18.62 17.51
C ILE A 20 -11.38 18.14 16.77
N ILE A 21 -12.34 19.03 16.57
CA ILE A 21 -13.58 18.74 15.86
C ILE A 21 -13.77 19.80 14.79
N HIS A 22 -13.76 19.38 13.54
CA HIS A 22 -14.19 20.20 12.42
C HIS A 22 -15.64 19.84 12.08
N PRO A 23 -16.59 20.79 12.15
CA PRO A 23 -17.97 20.55 11.77
C PRO A 23 -18.06 20.04 10.33
N LYS A 24 -18.89 19.02 10.11
CA LYS A 24 -19.15 18.41 8.80
C LYS A 24 -20.65 18.23 8.64
N THR A 25 -21.12 18.39 7.42
CA THR A 25 -22.47 17.94 7.04
C THR A 25 -22.53 16.42 7.05
N ASP A 26 -23.73 15.85 7.15
CA ASP A 26 -23.93 14.40 7.07
C ASP A 26 -23.38 13.83 5.75
N ASP A 27 -23.57 14.57 4.65
CA ASP A 27 -23.07 14.21 3.32
C ASP A 27 -21.53 14.19 3.25
N GLN A 28 -20.87 15.21 3.81
CA GLN A 28 -19.41 15.22 3.96
C GLN A 28 -18.91 14.05 4.82
N ARG A 29 -19.58 13.78 5.94
CA ARG A 29 -19.19 12.70 6.86
C ARG A 29 -19.32 11.33 6.20
N ASN A 30 -20.37 11.11 5.42
CA ASN A 30 -20.59 9.86 4.68
C ASN A 30 -19.53 9.65 3.61
N ARG A 31 -19.19 10.68 2.81
CA ARG A 31 -18.12 10.59 1.81
C ARG A 31 -16.77 10.31 2.47
N LEU A 32 -16.44 11.02 3.54
CA LEU A 32 -15.20 10.81 4.28
C LEU A 32 -15.10 9.38 4.84
N GLN A 33 -16.20 8.86 5.42
CA GLN A 33 -16.24 7.48 5.89
C GLN A 33 -15.95 6.47 4.77
N GLU A 34 -16.55 6.68 3.59
CA GLU A 34 -16.30 5.80 2.44
C GLU A 34 -14.86 5.92 1.94
N ALA A 35 -14.31 7.15 1.84
CA ALA A 35 -12.93 7.38 1.42
C ALA A 35 -11.90 6.77 2.39
N CYS A 36 -12.20 6.74 3.69
CA CYS A 36 -11.33 6.19 4.72
C CYS A 36 -11.37 4.65 4.85
N LYS A 37 -12.40 3.99 4.31
CA LYS A 37 -12.70 2.57 4.53
C LYS A 37 -11.57 1.63 4.09
N ASP A 38 -10.92 1.96 2.98
CA ASP A 38 -9.87 1.13 2.40
C ASP A 38 -8.45 1.55 2.78
N ILE A 39 -8.30 2.65 3.52
CA ILE A 39 -7.00 3.14 3.97
C ILE A 39 -6.40 2.18 4.99
N LEU A 40 -5.28 1.52 4.61
CA LEU A 40 -4.65 0.48 5.42
C LEU A 40 -4.25 0.94 6.82
N LEU A 41 -3.86 2.22 6.96
CA LEU A 41 -3.52 2.85 8.24
C LEU A 41 -4.71 2.87 9.23
N PHE A 42 -5.94 2.94 8.71
CA PHE A 42 -7.14 3.08 9.53
C PHE A 42 -7.85 1.76 9.80
N LYS A 43 -7.48 0.67 9.11
CA LYS A 43 -8.13 -0.64 9.25
C LYS A 43 -8.05 -1.26 10.65
N ASN A 44 -7.07 -0.86 11.45
CA ASN A 44 -6.88 -1.38 12.81
C ASN A 44 -7.43 -0.44 13.89
N LEU A 45 -8.07 0.67 13.51
CA LEU A 45 -8.72 1.56 14.47
C LEU A 45 -10.02 0.93 14.95
N ASP A 46 -10.27 1.02 16.25
CA ASP A 46 -11.60 0.72 16.78
C ASP A 46 -12.61 1.80 16.35
N PRO A 47 -13.93 1.55 16.47
CA PRO A 47 -14.95 2.50 16.05
C PRO A 47 -14.86 3.88 16.74
N GLU A 48 -14.38 3.94 17.99
CA GLU A 48 -14.24 5.20 18.71
C GLU A 48 -13.05 6.00 18.17
N GLN A 49 -11.91 5.35 17.98
CA GLN A 49 -10.71 5.94 17.37
C GLN A 49 -10.99 6.40 15.94
N MET A 50 -11.70 5.60 15.16
CA MET A 50 -12.15 6.00 13.82
C MET A 50 -13.03 7.24 13.89
N SER A 51 -14.00 7.30 14.82
CA SER A 51 -14.83 8.50 14.99
C SER A 51 -13.98 9.73 15.33
N GLN A 52 -12.99 9.59 16.20
CA GLN A 52 -12.07 10.69 16.56
C GLN A 52 -11.26 11.18 15.35
N VAL A 53 -10.78 10.26 14.50
CA VAL A 53 -10.11 10.62 13.23
C VAL A 53 -11.07 11.40 12.34
N LEU A 54 -12.28 10.88 12.10
CA LEU A 54 -13.26 11.52 11.23
C LEU A 54 -13.67 12.90 11.74
N ASP A 55 -13.78 13.09 13.05
CA ASP A 55 -14.14 14.37 13.66
C ASP A 55 -13.02 15.40 13.48
N ALA A 56 -11.75 14.96 13.59
CA ALA A 56 -10.57 15.82 13.47
C ALA A 56 -10.12 16.11 12.03
N MET A 57 -10.66 15.43 11.01
CA MET A 57 -10.32 15.73 9.62
C MET A 57 -10.99 17.02 9.13
N PHE A 58 -10.33 17.78 8.27
CA PHE A 58 -10.87 18.98 7.64
C PHE A 58 -10.84 18.88 6.12
N GLU A 59 -11.81 19.49 5.42
CA GLU A 59 -11.84 19.49 3.95
C GLU A 59 -10.90 20.58 3.42
N LYS A 60 -10.10 20.23 2.40
CA LYS A 60 -9.33 21.16 1.59
C LYS A 60 -9.72 20.96 0.12
N LEU A 61 -10.21 22.02 -0.52
CA LEU A 61 -10.43 22.05 -1.97
C LEU A 61 -9.11 22.36 -2.67
N VAL A 62 -8.90 21.77 -3.84
CA VAL A 62 -7.68 21.96 -4.65
C VAL A 62 -8.01 22.24 -6.10
N GLU A 63 -7.19 23.06 -6.75
CA GLU A 63 -7.31 23.36 -8.19
C GLU A 63 -6.33 22.54 -9.04
N GLY A 64 -6.61 22.38 -10.33
CA GLY A 64 -5.69 21.72 -11.27
C GLY A 64 -4.38 22.51 -11.39
N GLY A 65 -3.25 21.83 -11.21
CA GLY A 65 -1.91 22.40 -11.13
C GLY A 65 -1.45 22.77 -9.72
N GLU A 66 -2.32 22.69 -8.71
CA GLU A 66 -1.95 22.97 -7.32
C GLU A 66 -1.03 21.88 -6.76
N HIS A 67 0.07 22.30 -6.15
CA HIS A 67 0.95 21.42 -5.38
C HIS A 67 0.35 21.20 -4.00
N VAL A 68 -0.09 19.97 -3.72
CA VAL A 68 -0.68 19.63 -2.43
C VAL A 68 0.39 19.45 -1.36
N ILE A 69 1.49 18.80 -1.73
CA ILE A 69 2.71 18.70 -0.93
C ILE A 69 3.92 18.75 -1.88
N ASP A 70 5.04 19.30 -1.40
CA ASP A 70 6.30 19.34 -2.13
C ASP A 70 7.37 18.48 -1.46
N GLN A 71 8.15 17.75 -2.25
CA GLN A 71 9.25 16.93 -1.76
C GLN A 71 10.30 17.81 -1.07
N GLY A 72 10.72 17.40 0.13
CA GLY A 72 11.68 18.12 0.95
C GLY A 72 11.05 19.03 2.00
N ASP A 73 9.76 19.35 1.89
CA ASP A 73 9.05 20.14 2.89
C ASP A 73 8.83 19.34 4.18
N ASP A 74 8.60 20.06 5.28
CA ASP A 74 8.18 19.43 6.52
C ASP A 74 6.74 18.89 6.41
N GLY A 75 6.51 17.72 7.00
CA GLY A 75 5.16 17.16 7.07
C GLY A 75 4.29 17.90 8.07
N ASP A 76 3.10 18.32 7.67
CA ASP A 76 2.12 19.00 8.51
C ASP A 76 0.83 18.17 8.66
N ASN A 77 0.38 17.61 7.54
CA ASN A 77 -0.88 16.88 7.43
C ASN A 77 -0.75 15.54 6.70
N PHE A 78 -1.67 14.63 6.99
CA PHE A 78 -1.97 13.44 6.22
C PHE A 78 -3.23 13.70 5.42
N TYR A 79 -3.28 13.26 4.16
CA TYR A 79 -4.38 13.55 3.27
C TYR A 79 -5.05 12.27 2.75
N VAL A 80 -6.38 12.26 2.71
CA VAL A 80 -7.21 11.24 2.05
C VAL A 80 -7.95 11.90 0.90
N ILE A 81 -7.94 11.27 -0.27
CA ILE A 81 -8.59 11.81 -1.47
C ILE A 81 -10.12 11.56 -1.39
N ASP A 82 -10.90 12.63 -1.51
CA ASP A 82 -12.37 12.57 -1.70
C ASP A 82 -12.70 12.46 -3.20
N ARG A 83 -12.08 13.31 -4.02
CA ARG A 83 -12.25 13.35 -5.48
C ARG A 83 -11.11 14.12 -6.14
N GLY A 84 -10.93 13.91 -7.44
CA GLY A 84 -9.90 14.53 -8.25
C GLY A 84 -8.80 13.54 -8.63
N THR A 85 -7.92 13.99 -9.52
CA THR A 85 -6.79 13.23 -10.04
C THR A 85 -5.49 13.92 -9.63
N TYR A 86 -4.46 13.13 -9.31
CA TYR A 86 -3.20 13.66 -8.78
C TYR A 86 -2.02 12.88 -9.32
N ASP A 87 -0.94 13.57 -9.67
CA ASP A 87 0.31 12.96 -10.08
C ASP A 87 1.33 12.96 -8.94
N ILE A 88 2.10 11.88 -8.84
CA ILE A 88 3.14 11.68 -7.82
C ILE A 88 4.49 11.83 -8.48
N TYR A 89 5.27 12.81 -8.04
CA TYR A 89 6.63 13.04 -8.53
C TYR A 89 7.67 12.77 -7.44
N VAL A 90 8.71 12.04 -7.79
CA VAL A 90 9.89 11.83 -6.94
C VAL A 90 11.12 12.32 -7.68
N LYS A 91 11.88 13.21 -7.03
CA LYS A 91 13.13 13.77 -7.51
C LYS A 91 14.28 12.86 -7.07
N CYS A 92 14.96 12.27 -8.06
CA CYS A 92 16.19 11.50 -7.89
C CYS A 92 17.30 12.19 -8.69
N ASP A 93 18.43 12.50 -8.05
CA ASP A 93 19.59 13.16 -8.68
C ASP A 93 19.24 14.45 -9.44
N GLY A 94 18.31 15.23 -8.90
CA GLY A 94 17.86 16.49 -9.52
C GLY A 94 16.75 16.34 -10.56
N VAL A 95 16.41 15.12 -10.99
CA VAL A 95 15.40 14.86 -12.02
C VAL A 95 14.11 14.36 -11.37
N GLY A 96 13.01 15.10 -11.57
CA GLY A 96 11.67 14.68 -11.15
C GLY A 96 11.12 13.63 -12.11
N ARG A 97 10.72 12.46 -11.57
CA ARG A 97 10.06 11.39 -12.33
C ARG A 97 8.65 11.22 -11.79
N CYS A 98 7.68 11.11 -12.69
CA CYS A 98 6.33 10.69 -12.32
C CYS A 98 6.39 9.20 -11.96
N VAL A 99 6.12 8.88 -10.70
CA VAL A 99 6.20 7.50 -10.19
C VAL A 99 4.83 6.85 -10.06
N GLY A 100 3.76 7.63 -10.07
CA GLY A 100 2.40 7.09 -9.99
C GLY A 100 1.34 8.18 -10.09
N THR A 101 0.09 7.77 -10.08
CA THR A 101 -1.07 8.68 -10.08
C THR A 101 -2.12 8.20 -9.08
N TYR A 102 -2.93 9.12 -8.59
CA TYR A 102 -4.16 8.85 -7.87
C TYR A 102 -5.37 9.25 -8.72
N ASP A 103 -6.40 8.42 -8.69
CA ASP A 103 -7.66 8.66 -9.39
C ASP A 103 -8.83 8.47 -8.41
N ASN A 104 -9.33 9.59 -7.88
CA ASN A 104 -10.48 9.71 -6.99
C ASN A 104 -10.41 8.88 -5.70
N ARG A 105 -9.24 8.32 -5.36
CA ARG A 105 -9.04 7.46 -4.20
C ARG A 105 -7.58 7.47 -3.76
N GLY A 106 -7.35 7.02 -2.54
CA GLY A 106 -6.01 6.86 -1.97
C GLY A 106 -5.70 7.88 -0.90
N SER A 107 -4.50 7.78 -0.34
CA SER A 107 -4.03 8.67 0.72
C SER A 107 -2.54 8.87 0.65
N PHE A 108 -2.04 9.99 1.15
CA PHE A 108 -0.62 10.31 1.13
C PHE A 108 -0.21 11.22 2.29
N GLY A 109 1.09 11.26 2.56
CA GLY A 109 1.69 12.17 3.53
C GLY A 109 1.90 11.57 4.93
N GLU A 110 1.60 10.30 5.12
CA GLU A 110 1.73 9.55 6.37
C GLU A 110 3.18 9.44 6.86
N LEU A 111 4.14 9.26 5.95
CA LEU A 111 5.53 8.95 6.34
C LEU A 111 6.19 10.11 7.10
N ALA A 112 5.97 11.34 6.62
CA ALA A 112 6.52 12.53 7.24
C ALA A 112 5.96 12.73 8.67
N LEU A 113 4.72 12.29 8.89
CA LEU A 113 4.08 12.35 10.21
C LEU A 113 4.60 11.27 11.16
N MET A 114 4.82 10.04 10.65
CA MET A 114 5.27 8.91 11.46
C MET A 114 6.75 8.99 11.86
N TYR A 115 7.63 9.42 10.95
CA TYR A 115 9.09 9.36 11.17
C TYR A 115 9.75 10.72 11.33
N ASN A 116 8.96 11.81 11.31
CA ASN A 116 9.47 13.17 11.35
C ASN A 116 10.58 13.42 10.29
N THR A 117 10.35 12.93 9.08
CA THR A 117 11.21 13.14 7.93
C THR A 117 10.58 14.13 6.96
N PRO A 118 11.37 14.81 6.11
CA PRO A 118 10.83 15.59 5.01
C PRO A 118 9.89 14.77 4.10
N ARG A 119 9.00 15.45 3.37
CA ARG A 119 8.14 14.84 2.35
C ARG A 119 9.01 14.10 1.32
N ALA A 120 8.67 12.85 1.06
CA ALA A 120 9.43 11.98 0.15
C ALA A 120 9.08 12.19 -1.34
N ALA A 121 7.97 12.87 -1.63
CA ALA A 121 7.45 13.08 -2.98
C ALA A 121 6.66 14.39 -3.04
N THR A 122 6.54 14.94 -4.26
CA THR A 122 5.62 16.04 -4.59
C THR A 122 4.32 15.44 -5.12
N ILE A 123 3.18 15.99 -4.70
CA ILE A 123 1.84 15.60 -5.18
C ILE A 123 1.19 16.81 -5.84
N ILE A 124 0.83 16.69 -7.11
CA ILE A 124 0.24 17.78 -7.90
C ILE A 124 -1.16 17.36 -8.33
N ALA A 125 -2.16 18.18 -8.05
CA ALA A 125 -3.51 17.96 -8.56
C ALA A 125 -3.52 18.17 -10.09
N THR A 126 -4.08 17.24 -10.84
CA THR A 126 -4.24 17.34 -12.31
C THR A 126 -5.67 17.71 -12.72
N SER A 127 -6.59 17.77 -11.76
CA SER A 127 -7.96 18.28 -11.91
C SER A 127 -8.42 18.97 -10.62
N PRO A 128 -9.49 19.79 -10.67
CA PRO A 128 -10.14 20.27 -9.46
C PRO A 128 -10.59 19.10 -8.58
N GLY A 129 -10.29 19.17 -7.28
CA GLY A 129 -10.50 18.06 -6.37
C GLY A 129 -10.83 18.49 -4.95
N ALA A 130 -10.98 17.50 -4.08
CA ALA A 130 -11.04 17.71 -2.64
C ALA A 130 -10.30 16.59 -1.92
N ILE A 131 -9.66 16.98 -0.84
CA ILE A 131 -8.93 16.10 0.05
C ILE A 131 -9.32 16.38 1.50
N TRP A 132 -9.25 15.36 2.33
CA TRP A 132 -9.44 15.44 3.76
C TRP A 132 -8.09 15.44 4.44
N GLY A 133 -7.75 16.53 5.14
CA GLY A 133 -6.51 16.68 5.91
C GLY A 133 -6.69 16.24 7.36
N LEU A 134 -5.68 15.58 7.92
CA LEU A 134 -5.54 15.26 9.35
C LEU A 134 -4.18 15.78 9.84
N ASP A 135 -4.18 16.58 10.90
CA ASP A 135 -2.96 17.21 11.41
C ASP A 135 -2.00 16.19 12.06
N ARG A 136 -0.72 16.55 12.09
CA ARG A 136 0.37 15.75 12.66
C ARG A 136 0.10 15.26 14.08
N VAL A 137 -0.38 16.14 14.95
CA VAL A 137 -0.52 15.83 16.39
C VAL A 137 -1.61 14.79 16.56
N THR A 138 -2.79 15.04 15.97
CA THR A 138 -3.90 14.08 16.00
C THR A 138 -3.54 12.77 15.34
N PHE A 139 -2.88 12.80 14.17
CA PHE A 139 -2.44 11.61 13.47
C PHE A 139 -1.50 10.77 14.35
N ARG A 140 -0.47 11.38 14.98
CA ARG A 140 0.49 10.65 15.80
C ARG A 140 -0.17 10.02 17.01
N ARG A 141 -0.99 10.78 17.75
CA ARG A 141 -1.69 10.31 18.95
C ARG A 141 -2.53 9.05 18.68
N ILE A 142 -3.30 9.06 17.59
CA ILE A 142 -4.23 7.96 17.28
C ILE A 142 -3.53 6.81 16.53
N ILE A 143 -2.71 7.11 15.52
CA ILE A 143 -2.15 6.08 14.63
C ILE A 143 -0.89 5.44 15.21
N VAL A 144 0.03 6.21 15.80
CA VAL A 144 1.32 5.68 16.28
C VAL A 144 1.12 4.76 17.48
N LYS A 145 0.24 5.12 18.41
CA LYS A 145 -0.10 4.28 19.58
C LYS A 145 -0.68 2.93 19.17
N ASN A 146 -1.58 2.92 18.18
CA ASN A 146 -2.15 1.67 17.63
C ASN A 146 -1.13 0.81 16.89
N ASN A 147 -0.22 1.44 16.14
CA ASN A 147 0.81 0.71 15.40
C ASN A 147 1.90 0.12 16.31
N ALA A 148 2.07 0.56 17.55
CA ALA A 148 3.07 0.00 18.46
C ALA A 148 2.88 -1.51 18.71
N LYS A 149 1.64 -1.96 18.92
CA LYS A 149 1.32 -3.40 19.08
C LYS A 149 1.58 -4.17 17.80
N LYS A 150 1.22 -3.60 16.66
CA LYS A 150 1.43 -4.18 15.32
C LYS A 150 2.92 -4.30 15.00
N ARG A 151 3.73 -3.31 15.35
CA ARG A 151 5.20 -3.34 15.26
C ARG A 151 5.77 -4.51 16.03
N ARG A 152 5.47 -4.62 17.33
CA ARG A 152 5.95 -5.74 18.16
C ARG A 152 5.54 -7.11 17.60
N MET A 153 4.37 -7.21 17.00
CA MET A 153 3.86 -8.46 16.41
C MET A 153 4.56 -8.84 15.09
N TYR A 154 4.84 -7.88 14.22
CA TYR A 154 5.32 -8.14 12.86
C TYR A 154 6.80 -7.88 12.63
N GLU A 155 7.48 -7.17 13.52
CA GLU A 155 8.90 -6.82 13.38
C GLU A 155 9.77 -8.05 13.11
N ASN A 156 9.70 -9.05 13.99
CA ASN A 156 10.47 -10.30 13.82
C ASN A 156 10.09 -11.06 12.53
N PHE A 157 8.82 -11.01 12.14
CA PHE A 157 8.38 -11.67 10.92
C PHE A 157 8.93 -10.97 9.68
N ILE A 158 8.80 -9.64 9.59
CA ILE A 158 9.33 -8.82 8.51
C ILE A 158 10.86 -8.91 8.44
N GLU A 159 11.55 -8.92 9.59
CA GLU A 159 13.00 -9.12 9.65
C GLU A 159 13.44 -10.49 9.10
N SER A 160 12.62 -11.52 9.28
CA SER A 160 12.92 -12.86 8.77
C SER A 160 12.83 -12.98 7.24
N LEU A 161 12.18 -12.03 6.55
CA LEU A 161 11.92 -12.11 5.10
C LEU A 161 13.19 -11.82 4.29
N PRO A 162 13.71 -12.79 3.50
CA PRO A 162 14.98 -12.63 2.79
C PRO A 162 15.02 -11.45 1.81
N PHE A 163 13.91 -11.18 1.12
CA PHE A 163 13.83 -10.10 0.11
C PHE A 163 13.82 -8.69 0.72
N LEU A 164 13.57 -8.56 2.02
CA LEU A 164 13.59 -7.27 2.74
C LEU A 164 14.93 -7.01 3.46
N LYS A 165 15.92 -7.90 3.32
CA LYS A 165 17.23 -7.74 3.97
C LYS A 165 18.05 -6.57 3.40
N SER A 166 17.73 -6.10 2.19
CA SER A 166 18.33 -4.91 1.60
C SER A 166 17.82 -3.60 2.22
N LEU A 167 16.71 -3.65 2.95
CA LEU A 167 16.18 -2.50 3.69
C LEU A 167 16.89 -2.34 5.02
N GLU A 168 17.18 -1.11 5.41
CA GLU A 168 17.63 -0.79 6.76
C GLU A 168 16.53 -1.10 7.81
N VAL A 169 16.92 -1.19 9.08
CA VAL A 169 15.97 -1.44 10.19
C VAL A 169 14.86 -0.38 10.19
N SER A 170 15.23 0.89 10.01
CA SER A 170 14.29 2.01 9.98
C SER A 170 13.28 1.87 8.83
N GLU A 171 13.71 1.39 7.65
CA GLU A 171 12.88 1.17 6.47
C GLU A 171 11.94 -0.03 6.63
N ARG A 172 12.39 -1.11 7.28
CA ARG A 172 11.52 -2.25 7.62
C ARG A 172 10.40 -1.85 8.58
N LEU A 173 10.66 -0.94 9.53
CA LEU A 173 9.61 -0.40 10.39
C LEU A 173 8.57 0.41 9.58
N LYS A 174 9.01 1.12 8.52
CA LYS A 174 8.09 1.80 7.59
C LYS A 174 7.15 0.83 6.90
N VAL A 175 7.67 -0.32 6.49
CA VAL A 175 6.85 -1.41 5.93
C VAL A 175 5.81 -1.86 6.94
N VAL A 176 6.19 -2.13 8.20
CA VAL A 176 5.25 -2.61 9.23
C VAL A 176 4.11 -1.61 9.49
N ASP A 177 4.39 -0.32 9.43
CA ASP A 177 3.37 0.69 9.68
C ASP A 177 2.29 0.75 8.61
N VAL A 178 2.65 0.52 7.33
CA VAL A 178 1.71 0.63 6.21
C VAL A 178 1.01 -0.69 5.85
N ILE A 179 1.58 -1.85 6.19
CA ILE A 179 0.97 -3.15 5.80
C ILE A 179 -0.41 -3.37 6.43
N GLY A 180 -1.42 -3.69 5.63
CA GLY A 180 -2.69 -4.22 6.12
C GLY A 180 -2.59 -5.70 6.45
N THR A 181 -3.62 -6.22 7.12
CA THR A 181 -3.83 -7.65 7.31
C THR A 181 -5.17 -8.04 6.69
N LYS A 182 -5.20 -9.14 5.93
CA LYS A 182 -6.45 -9.69 5.41
C LYS A 182 -6.47 -11.21 5.59
N VAL A 183 -7.61 -11.72 6.04
CA VAL A 183 -7.86 -13.16 6.24
C VAL A 183 -8.82 -13.62 5.17
N TYR A 184 -8.49 -14.76 4.57
CA TYR A 184 -9.25 -15.39 3.49
C TYR A 184 -9.68 -16.79 3.94
N LYS A 185 -10.89 -17.18 3.55
CA LYS A 185 -11.43 -18.53 3.77
C LYS A 185 -10.91 -19.50 2.72
N ASP A 186 -11.07 -20.80 2.99
CA ASP A 186 -10.69 -21.84 2.04
C ASP A 186 -11.39 -21.65 0.68
N GLY A 187 -10.62 -21.74 -0.40
CA GLY A 187 -11.08 -21.53 -1.77
C GLY A 187 -11.36 -20.09 -2.17
N GLU A 188 -11.25 -19.12 -1.25
CA GLU A 188 -11.50 -17.70 -1.56
C GLU A 188 -10.46 -17.15 -2.54
N GLN A 189 -10.92 -16.40 -3.55
CA GLN A 189 -10.05 -15.77 -4.54
C GLN A 189 -9.42 -14.50 -3.95
N ILE A 190 -8.09 -14.43 -3.98
CA ILE A 190 -7.31 -13.31 -3.47
C ILE A 190 -6.98 -12.32 -4.60
N ILE A 191 -6.62 -12.85 -5.78
CA ILE A 191 -6.33 -12.09 -7.00
C ILE A 191 -7.01 -12.80 -8.17
N ALA A 192 -7.61 -12.03 -9.10
CA ALA A 192 -8.07 -12.54 -10.37
C ALA A 192 -7.11 -12.18 -11.52
N GLN A 193 -6.86 -13.15 -12.39
CA GLN A 193 -6.08 -12.94 -13.60
C GLN A 193 -6.78 -11.93 -14.51
N GLY A 194 -6.01 -10.98 -15.06
CA GLY A 194 -6.51 -9.93 -15.95
C GLY A 194 -6.96 -8.66 -15.24
N ASP A 195 -7.10 -8.66 -13.92
CA ASP A 195 -7.41 -7.45 -13.16
C ASP A 195 -6.21 -6.49 -13.14
N LEU A 196 -6.48 -5.22 -12.90
CA LEU A 196 -5.43 -4.25 -12.60
C LEU A 196 -4.84 -4.55 -11.22
N ALA A 197 -3.53 -4.35 -11.09
CA ALA A 197 -2.86 -4.57 -9.82
C ALA A 197 -2.95 -3.35 -8.92
N ASP A 198 -3.40 -3.59 -7.70
CA ASP A 198 -3.66 -2.59 -6.66
C ASP A 198 -2.87 -2.87 -5.38
N SER A 199 -2.31 -4.07 -5.22
CA SER A 199 -1.68 -4.53 -3.98
C SER A 199 -0.65 -5.64 -4.18
N PHE A 200 0.30 -5.70 -3.26
CA PHE A 200 1.30 -6.74 -3.06
C PHE A 200 0.97 -7.55 -1.80
N PHE A 201 1.25 -8.86 -1.81
CA PHE A 201 0.85 -9.77 -0.73
C PHE A 201 2.03 -10.58 -0.19
N ILE A 202 2.09 -10.73 1.13
CA ILE A 202 3.02 -11.63 1.83
C ILE A 202 2.18 -12.62 2.64
N VAL A 203 2.43 -13.92 2.49
CA VAL A 203 1.71 -14.96 3.24
C VAL A 203 2.24 -15.00 4.68
N GLU A 204 1.39 -14.69 5.65
CA GLU A 204 1.71 -14.79 7.08
C GLU A 204 1.44 -16.20 7.61
N SER A 205 0.33 -16.81 7.20
CA SER A 205 -0.04 -18.18 7.55
C SER A 205 -0.98 -18.79 6.52
N GLY A 206 -0.97 -20.11 6.41
CA GLY A 206 -1.71 -20.85 5.38
C GLY A 206 -0.90 -21.01 4.09
N GLU A 207 -1.58 -21.41 3.03
CA GLU A 207 -0.98 -21.66 1.72
C GLU A 207 -1.86 -21.02 0.63
N VAL A 208 -1.23 -20.42 -0.37
CA VAL A 208 -1.90 -19.79 -1.51
C VAL A 208 -1.52 -20.54 -2.78
N ARG A 209 -2.51 -20.91 -3.57
CA ARG A 209 -2.34 -21.55 -4.87
C ARG A 209 -2.45 -20.53 -5.98
N ILE A 210 -1.44 -20.49 -6.85
CA ILE A 210 -1.41 -19.61 -8.03
C ILE A 210 -1.76 -20.41 -9.28
N ILE A 211 -2.80 -19.99 -9.99
CA ILE A 211 -3.33 -20.66 -11.18
C ILE A 211 -3.33 -19.68 -12.34
N MET A 212 -2.80 -20.11 -13.48
CA MET A 212 -2.85 -19.37 -14.73
C MET A 212 -3.76 -20.07 -15.74
N THR A 213 -4.69 -19.32 -16.31
CA THR A 213 -5.53 -19.74 -17.44
C THR A 213 -4.95 -19.23 -18.75
N ARG A 214 -4.86 -20.11 -19.77
CA ARG A 214 -4.40 -19.73 -21.11
C ARG A 214 -5.46 -18.88 -21.83
N LYS A 215 -5.03 -17.87 -22.60
CA LYS A 215 -5.91 -17.13 -23.54
C LYS A 215 -5.87 -17.77 -24.95
N GLY A 216 -6.97 -18.43 -25.35
CA GLY A 216 -7.29 -18.93 -26.74
C GLY A 216 -6.83 -20.36 -27.04
N LYS A 217 -7.58 -21.26 -27.73
CA LYS A 217 -8.72 -21.18 -28.68
C LYS A 217 -9.98 -21.91 -28.18
N GLN A 218 -11.14 -21.49 -28.68
CA GLN A 218 -12.52 -21.97 -28.39
C GLN A 218 -12.82 -23.47 -28.58
N ASP A 219 -11.86 -24.32 -28.93
CA ASP A 219 -12.12 -25.70 -29.38
C ASP A 219 -11.47 -26.81 -28.55
N VAL A 220 -11.05 -26.56 -27.31
CA VAL A 220 -10.60 -27.65 -26.42
C VAL A 220 -11.18 -27.47 -25.03
N GLU A 221 -11.92 -28.49 -24.60
CA GLU A 221 -12.63 -28.67 -23.33
C GLU A 221 -11.91 -28.09 -22.10
N GLU A 222 -12.63 -27.23 -21.39
CA GLU A 222 -12.74 -26.99 -19.93
C GLU A 222 -11.63 -27.32 -18.91
N ASN A 223 -10.36 -27.52 -19.30
CA ASN A 223 -9.23 -27.75 -18.39
C ASN A 223 -8.03 -26.81 -18.66
N GLY A 224 -8.31 -25.54 -18.96
CA GLY A 224 -7.30 -24.53 -19.34
C GLY A 224 -6.55 -23.86 -18.18
N ALA A 225 -6.84 -24.22 -16.93
CA ALA A 225 -6.28 -23.63 -15.73
C ALA A 225 -5.16 -24.52 -15.16
N VAL A 226 -3.94 -24.00 -15.11
CA VAL A 226 -2.76 -24.74 -14.64
C VAL A 226 -2.22 -24.09 -13.38
N GLU A 227 -1.98 -24.91 -12.35
CA GLU A 227 -1.28 -24.46 -11.14
C GLU A 227 0.20 -24.22 -11.47
N ILE A 228 0.67 -22.99 -11.28
CA ILE A 228 2.05 -22.60 -11.61
C ILE A 228 2.95 -22.46 -10.38
N ALA A 229 2.36 -22.20 -9.21
CA ALA A 229 3.11 -22.03 -7.97
C ALA A 229 2.21 -22.19 -6.74
N ARG A 230 2.86 -22.44 -5.59
CA ARG A 230 2.26 -22.30 -4.27
C ARG A 230 3.12 -21.39 -3.40
N CYS A 231 2.46 -20.54 -2.63
CA CYS A 231 3.11 -19.61 -1.70
C CYS A 231 2.69 -19.96 -0.27
N SER A 232 3.67 -20.24 0.57
CA SER A 232 3.54 -20.54 1.99
C SER A 232 4.12 -19.41 2.86
N ARG A 233 4.09 -19.56 4.18
CA ARG A 233 4.55 -18.54 5.14
C ARG A 233 5.90 -17.93 4.76
N GLY A 234 5.93 -16.60 4.66
CA GLY A 234 7.11 -15.80 4.32
C GLY A 234 7.35 -15.62 2.82
N GLN A 235 6.63 -16.36 1.96
CA GLN A 235 6.62 -16.12 0.53
C GLN A 235 5.61 -15.01 0.18
N TYR A 236 5.81 -14.38 -0.97
CA TYR A 236 4.97 -13.30 -1.47
C TYR A 236 4.41 -13.64 -2.85
N PHE A 237 3.44 -12.84 -3.30
CA PHE A 237 2.88 -12.90 -4.64
C PHE A 237 2.22 -11.57 -5.04
N GLY A 238 1.98 -11.40 -6.34
CA GLY A 238 1.32 -10.24 -6.91
C GLY A 238 2.25 -9.08 -7.27
N GLU A 239 3.55 -9.21 -7.04
CA GLU A 239 4.58 -8.25 -7.41
C GLU A 239 4.69 -8.04 -8.91
N LEU A 240 4.52 -9.11 -9.71
CA LEU A 240 4.83 -9.10 -11.14
C LEU A 240 4.07 -8.01 -11.89
N ALA A 241 2.78 -7.85 -11.60
CA ALA A 241 1.92 -6.85 -12.20
C ALA A 241 2.29 -5.42 -11.77
N LEU A 242 2.82 -5.25 -10.55
CA LEU A 242 3.31 -3.96 -10.05
C LEU A 242 4.66 -3.58 -10.68
N VAL A 243 5.54 -4.56 -10.89
CA VAL A 243 6.86 -4.32 -11.49
C VAL A 243 6.76 -4.03 -12.99
N THR A 244 5.84 -4.70 -13.68
CA THR A 244 5.71 -4.65 -15.15
C THR A 244 4.64 -3.68 -15.63
N ASN A 245 3.83 -3.12 -14.73
CA ASN A 245 2.65 -2.30 -15.07
C ASN A 245 1.70 -2.99 -16.06
N LYS A 246 1.58 -4.31 -15.96
CA LYS A 246 0.65 -5.14 -16.73
C LYS A 246 -0.46 -5.69 -15.82
N PRO A 247 -1.62 -6.08 -16.37
CA PRO A 247 -2.64 -6.77 -15.59
C PRO A 247 -2.11 -8.04 -14.91
N ARG A 248 -2.81 -8.50 -13.87
CA ARG A 248 -2.47 -9.72 -13.12
C ARG A 248 -2.30 -10.91 -14.07
N ALA A 249 -1.11 -11.51 -14.10
CA ALA A 249 -0.80 -12.61 -15.01
C ALA A 249 -1.52 -13.93 -14.64
N ALA A 250 -1.85 -14.11 -13.36
CA ALA A 250 -2.46 -15.32 -12.81
C ALA A 250 -3.44 -14.98 -11.69
N SER A 251 -4.33 -15.93 -11.38
CA SER A 251 -5.22 -15.86 -10.22
C SER A 251 -4.57 -16.51 -9.00
N ALA A 252 -4.92 -16.04 -7.81
CA ALA A 252 -4.44 -16.58 -6.53
C ALA A 252 -5.64 -16.99 -5.67
N PHE A 253 -5.59 -18.17 -5.07
CA PHE A 253 -6.66 -18.71 -4.22
C PHE A 253 -6.12 -19.21 -2.89
N ALA A 254 -6.85 -18.99 -1.81
CA ALA A 254 -6.52 -19.52 -0.50
C ALA A 254 -6.73 -21.05 -0.45
N LEU A 255 -5.75 -21.77 0.11
CA LEU A 255 -5.86 -23.17 0.50
C LEU A 255 -5.96 -23.24 2.03
N GLY A 256 -7.15 -23.59 2.53
CA GLY A 256 -7.50 -23.44 3.94
C GLY A 256 -7.68 -21.97 4.35
N THR A 257 -7.61 -21.72 5.66
CA THR A 257 -7.63 -20.34 6.17
C THR A 257 -6.26 -19.70 5.95
N VAL A 258 -6.23 -18.63 5.17
CA VAL A 258 -4.99 -17.91 4.83
C VAL A 258 -5.02 -16.53 5.45
N LYS A 259 -3.90 -16.09 6.00
CA LYS A 259 -3.68 -14.72 6.45
C LYS A 259 -2.55 -14.11 5.64
N CYS A 260 -2.81 -12.97 5.02
CA CYS A 260 -1.83 -12.22 4.26
C CYS A 260 -1.59 -10.84 4.90
N LEU A 261 -0.34 -10.41 4.84
CA LEU A 261 0.01 -8.99 4.89
C LEU A 261 -0.20 -8.40 3.50
N VAL A 262 -0.83 -7.23 3.43
CA VAL A 262 -1.21 -6.57 2.17
C VAL A 262 -0.58 -5.18 2.14
N MET A 263 0.04 -4.82 1.03
CA MET A 263 0.62 -3.50 0.82
C MET A 263 0.05 -2.93 -0.47
N ASP A 264 -0.49 -1.70 -0.46
CA ASP A 264 -0.97 -1.06 -1.68
C ASP A 264 0.18 -0.72 -2.65
N VAL A 265 -0.17 -0.49 -3.92
CA VAL A 265 0.82 -0.20 -4.98
C VAL A 265 1.67 1.03 -4.67
N GLN A 266 1.08 2.09 -4.10
CA GLN A 266 1.82 3.32 -3.81
C GLN A 266 2.84 3.12 -2.67
N ALA A 267 2.46 2.37 -1.64
CA ALA A 267 3.37 1.96 -0.57
C ALA A 267 4.46 1.02 -1.10
N PHE A 268 4.13 0.10 -2.00
CA PHE A 268 5.07 -0.81 -2.64
C PHE A 268 6.17 -0.05 -3.39
N GLU A 269 5.81 0.85 -4.31
CA GLU A 269 6.77 1.61 -5.11
C GLU A 269 7.68 2.48 -4.23
N ARG A 270 7.10 3.11 -3.20
CA ARG A 270 7.81 4.04 -2.33
C ARG A 270 8.72 3.37 -1.31
N LEU A 271 8.34 2.20 -0.77
CA LEU A 271 9.08 1.53 0.31
C LEU A 271 9.93 0.36 -0.16
N LEU A 272 9.53 -0.33 -1.23
CA LEU A 272 10.24 -1.49 -1.74
C LEU A 272 11.10 -1.18 -2.97
N GLY A 273 11.26 0.10 -3.32
CA GLY A 273 12.22 0.57 -4.33
C GLY A 273 13.60 -0.09 -4.22
N PRO A 274 14.25 -0.11 -3.04
CA PRO A 274 15.54 -0.79 -2.85
C PRO A 274 15.50 -2.31 -3.06
N CYS A 275 14.33 -2.93 -2.94
CA CYS A 275 14.11 -4.35 -3.16
C CYS A 275 13.78 -4.67 -4.63
N MET A 276 13.65 -3.67 -5.51
CA MET A 276 13.15 -3.88 -6.87
C MET A 276 14.02 -4.79 -7.70
N GLU A 277 15.33 -4.72 -7.54
CA GLU A 277 16.26 -5.62 -8.23
C GLU A 277 16.06 -7.09 -7.81
N ILE A 278 15.78 -7.35 -6.53
CA ILE A 278 15.51 -8.69 -6.02
C ILE A 278 14.19 -9.21 -6.59
N LEU A 279 13.17 -8.37 -6.62
CA LEU A 279 11.85 -8.72 -7.14
C LEU A 279 11.89 -8.95 -8.67
N LYS A 280 12.64 -8.14 -9.42
CA LYS A 280 12.86 -8.31 -10.86
C LYS A 280 13.61 -9.59 -11.21
N ARG A 281 14.63 -9.97 -10.44
CA ARG A 281 15.38 -11.21 -10.68
C ARG A 281 14.50 -12.46 -10.63
N ASN A 282 13.46 -12.46 -9.80
CA ASN A 282 12.53 -13.58 -9.73
C ASN A 282 11.60 -13.66 -10.94
N ILE A 283 11.46 -12.58 -11.72
CA ILE A 283 10.67 -12.56 -12.96
C ILE A 283 11.26 -13.50 -14.01
N ALA A 284 12.59 -13.50 -14.18
CA ALA A 284 13.28 -14.39 -15.11
C ALA A 284 12.99 -15.87 -14.79
N ASN A 285 12.92 -16.23 -13.51
CA ASN A 285 12.58 -17.59 -13.09
C ASN A 285 11.13 -17.95 -13.49
N TYR A 286 10.19 -16.99 -13.44
CA TYR A 286 8.83 -17.22 -13.92
C TYR A 286 8.79 -17.43 -15.43
N GLU A 287 9.55 -16.66 -16.21
CA GLU A 287 9.58 -16.83 -17.67
C GLU A 287 10.04 -18.22 -18.06
N GLU A 288 11.12 -18.72 -17.45
CA GLU A 288 11.60 -20.08 -17.68
C GLU A 288 10.55 -21.14 -17.33
N GLN A 289 9.86 -20.98 -16.20
CA GLN A 289 8.79 -21.88 -15.77
C GLN A 289 7.58 -21.85 -16.73
N LEU A 290 7.18 -20.67 -17.18
CA LEU A 290 6.05 -20.51 -18.10
C LEU A 290 6.38 -21.10 -19.47
N VAL A 291 7.59 -20.86 -19.99
CA VAL A 291 8.06 -21.48 -21.24
C VAL A 291 8.05 -23.01 -21.11
N ALA A 292 8.47 -23.56 -19.97
CA ALA A 292 8.44 -25.00 -19.74
C ALA A 292 7.00 -25.57 -19.69
N LEU A 293 6.05 -24.86 -19.07
CA LEU A 293 4.65 -25.31 -18.89
C LEU A 293 3.75 -25.05 -20.11
N PHE A 294 4.04 -23.98 -20.85
CA PHE A 294 3.15 -23.42 -21.86
C PHE A 294 3.80 -23.27 -23.24
N GLY A 295 5.11 -23.47 -23.37
CA GLY A 295 5.86 -23.24 -24.61
C GLY A 295 6.05 -21.76 -24.96
N THR A 296 5.57 -20.85 -24.11
CA THR A 296 5.68 -19.39 -24.27
C THR A 296 5.81 -18.75 -22.88
N ASN A 297 6.39 -17.55 -22.78
CA ASN A 297 6.44 -16.79 -21.52
C ASN A 297 5.10 -16.06 -21.22
N MET A 298 4.04 -16.29 -22.01
CA MET A 298 2.72 -15.66 -21.83
C MET A 298 2.76 -14.11 -21.77
N ASP A 299 3.75 -13.50 -22.43
CA ASP A 299 3.97 -12.04 -22.48
C ASP A 299 4.06 -11.35 -21.10
N ILE A 300 4.50 -12.09 -20.06
CA ILE A 300 4.54 -11.56 -18.69
C ILE A 300 5.61 -10.50 -18.46
N ALA A 301 6.66 -10.48 -19.28
CA ALA A 301 7.70 -9.44 -19.31
C ALA A 301 7.90 -8.95 -20.75
N ASP A 302 8.42 -7.73 -20.91
CA ASP A 302 8.75 -7.20 -22.23
C ASP A 302 10.11 -7.76 -22.68
N PRO A 303 10.32 -8.10 -23.97
CA PRO A 303 11.60 -8.65 -24.46
C PRO A 303 12.81 -7.71 -24.34
N SER A 304 12.64 -6.50 -23.80
CA SER A 304 13.62 -5.41 -23.80
C SER A 304 13.89 -4.79 -22.42
N ALA A 305 13.63 -5.50 -21.33
CA ALA A 305 13.95 -5.04 -19.96
C ALA A 305 15.35 -5.50 -19.50
#